data_AF-A0A6N8Y5L2-F1
#
_entry.id   AF-A0A6N8Y5L2-F1
#
_cell.length_a   1.000
_cell.length_b   1.000
_cell.length_c   1.000
_cell.angle_alpha   90.00
_cell.angle_beta   90.00
_cell.angle_gamma   90.00
#
_symmetry.space_group_name_H-M   'P 1'
#
loop_
_entity.id
_entity.type
_entity.pdbx_description
1 polymer ?
#
loop_
_entity_poly.entity_id
_entity_poly.type
_entity_poly.pdbx_seq_one_letter_code
_entity_poly.pdbx_strand_id
1 'polypeptide(L)'
;MKAIILAAGRGTRLYPYTHDKPKCLLDIGNISILEHQINLIRDCGINEVVIVVGFGFERVEDFLRNYDGLGMRINTLYNPFYQSTNSLVSLWIARSEFDEDLVVMNGDDVYEIGVLDKALAVRDEKICLPIKKRSRYEREDMKVVVNDSRITKISKEISNAETSAESVGIRVFRDTGVELLKRAVEEEMRNPGAEGKWYISSIHRLISKGYKIKPLDIGELYWMDVDCPLDLFRARKQADRFLKKEYRAPNLLRVVDSSE
;
A
#
# COMPACT_ATOMS: atom_id res chain seq x y z
N MET A 1 -8.70 -4.47 -13.59
CA MET A 1 -7.55 -4.43 -12.67
C MET A 1 -8.07 -4.17 -11.27
N LYS A 2 -7.51 -4.82 -10.25
CA LYS A 2 -7.89 -4.66 -8.84
C LYS A 2 -6.83 -3.91 -8.03
N ALA A 3 -7.24 -3.28 -6.93
CA ALA A 3 -6.34 -2.77 -5.91
C ALA A 3 -6.43 -3.59 -4.62
N ILE A 4 -5.29 -3.93 -4.04
CA ILE A 4 -5.18 -4.61 -2.75
C ILE A 4 -4.50 -3.67 -1.75
N ILE A 5 -5.19 -3.30 -0.68
CA ILE A 5 -4.64 -2.47 0.41
C ILE A 5 -4.33 -3.36 1.60
N LEU A 6 -3.08 -3.39 2.05
CA LEU A 6 -2.65 -4.12 3.24
C LEU A 6 -2.80 -3.23 4.49
N ALA A 7 -3.88 -3.42 5.25
CA ALA A 7 -4.27 -2.55 6.38
C ALA A 7 -4.49 -3.31 7.71
N ALA A 8 -3.96 -4.53 7.85
CA ALA A 8 -4.21 -5.38 9.01
C ALA A 8 -3.45 -4.97 10.30
N GLY A 9 -2.40 -4.16 10.16
CA GLY A 9 -1.48 -3.83 11.24
C GLY A 9 -2.08 -2.97 12.35
N ARG A 10 -1.65 -3.23 13.60
CA ARG A 10 -2.11 -2.46 14.78
C ARG A 10 -1.58 -1.02 14.83
N GLY A 11 -0.42 -0.76 14.23
CA GLY A 11 0.21 0.57 14.30
C GLY A 11 0.63 0.97 15.72
N THR A 12 1.25 0.06 16.48
CA THR A 12 1.64 0.31 17.89
C THR A 12 2.56 1.51 18.09
N ARG A 13 3.38 1.85 17.10
CA ARG A 13 4.25 3.04 17.09
C ARG A 13 3.47 4.36 17.10
N LEU A 14 2.18 4.34 16.76
CA LEU A 14 1.29 5.52 16.74
C LEU A 14 0.48 5.71 18.02
N TYR A 15 0.76 4.96 19.09
CA TYR A 15 0.11 5.19 20.37
C TYR A 15 0.27 6.66 20.84
N PRO A 16 -0.77 7.33 21.37
CA PRO A 16 -2.10 6.81 21.73
C PRO A 16 -3.14 6.81 20.59
N TYR A 17 -2.82 7.33 19.40
CA TYR A 17 -3.80 7.50 18.31
C TYR A 17 -4.40 6.18 17.82
N THR A 18 -3.68 5.07 17.99
CA THR A 18 -4.09 3.72 17.59
C THR A 18 -4.54 2.85 18.75
N HIS A 19 -4.89 3.44 19.90
CA HIS A 19 -5.40 2.67 21.05
C HIS A 19 -6.68 1.91 20.69
N ASP A 20 -7.65 2.60 20.07
CA ASP A 20 -8.97 2.07 19.73
C ASP A 20 -9.33 2.22 18.24
N LYS A 21 -8.46 2.82 17.43
CA LYS A 21 -8.70 3.10 16.00
C LYS A 21 -7.58 2.48 15.15
N PRO A 22 -7.89 1.73 14.07
CA PRO A 22 -6.86 1.23 13.18
C PRO A 22 -6.15 2.37 12.47
N LYS A 23 -4.86 2.18 12.20
CA LYS A 23 -3.97 3.19 11.60
C LYS A 23 -4.52 3.77 10.29
N CYS A 24 -5.06 2.92 9.42
CA CYS A 24 -5.62 3.35 8.14
C CYS A 24 -6.82 4.30 8.28
N LEU A 25 -7.51 4.32 9.43
CA LEU A 25 -8.62 5.25 9.66
C LEU A 25 -8.16 6.58 10.28
N LEU A 26 -6.87 6.77 10.60
CA LEU A 26 -6.39 8.03 11.17
C LEU A 26 -6.53 9.20 10.19
N ASP A 27 -6.94 10.35 10.73
CA ASP A 27 -7.25 11.52 9.91
C ASP A 27 -5.96 12.29 9.57
N ILE A 28 -5.78 12.59 8.28
CA ILE A 28 -4.60 13.24 7.69
C ILE A 28 -4.92 14.60 7.04
N GLY A 29 -6.15 15.09 7.16
CA GLY A 29 -6.59 16.36 6.59
C GLY A 29 -8.10 16.41 6.38
N ASN A 30 -8.86 16.10 7.44
CA ASN A 30 -10.32 15.91 7.49
C ASN A 30 -10.84 14.62 6.85
N ILE A 31 -9.98 13.85 6.19
CA ILE A 31 -10.27 12.49 5.72
C ILE A 31 -9.26 11.51 6.31
N SER A 32 -9.62 10.22 6.34
CA SER A 32 -8.71 9.17 6.77
C SER A 32 -7.67 8.78 5.71
N ILE A 33 -6.60 8.08 6.11
CA ILE A 33 -5.64 7.48 5.16
C ILE A 33 -6.36 6.55 4.18
N LEU A 34 -7.27 5.72 4.67
CA LEU A 34 -8.04 4.78 3.85
C LEU A 34 -8.96 5.51 2.87
N GLU A 35 -9.66 6.55 3.32
CA GLU A 35 -10.49 7.40 2.46
C GLU A 35 -9.68 8.04 1.34
N HIS A 36 -8.50 8.57 1.67
CA HIS A 36 -7.58 9.11 0.67
C HIS A 36 -7.20 8.06 -0.37
N GLN A 37 -6.82 6.86 0.06
CA GLN A 37 -6.43 5.79 -0.85
C GLN A 37 -7.58 5.32 -1.73
N ILE A 38 -8.80 5.15 -1.18
CA ILE A 38 -9.99 4.76 -1.96
C ILE A 38 -10.30 5.81 -3.03
N ASN A 39 -10.33 7.09 -2.67
CA ASN A 39 -10.57 8.18 -3.63
C ASN A 39 -9.48 8.24 -4.71
N LEU A 40 -8.22 8.06 -4.33
CA LEU A 40 -7.08 8.02 -5.25
C LEU A 40 -7.18 6.85 -6.24
N ILE A 41 -7.54 5.65 -5.76
CA ILE A 41 -7.76 4.46 -6.58
C ILE A 41 -8.92 4.68 -7.57
N ARG A 42 -10.05 5.22 -7.09
CA ARG A 42 -11.21 5.59 -7.91
C ARG A 42 -10.84 6.53 -9.04
N ASP A 43 -10.15 7.61 -8.71
CA ASP A 43 -9.79 8.67 -9.65
C ASP A 43 -8.75 8.19 -10.68
N CYS A 44 -8.00 7.12 -10.37
CA CYS A 44 -7.13 6.40 -11.31
C CYS A 44 -7.86 5.33 -12.14
N GLY A 45 -9.19 5.22 -12.02
CA GLY A 45 -10.04 4.34 -12.84
C GLY A 45 -10.06 2.87 -12.40
N ILE A 46 -9.58 2.55 -11.20
CA ILE A 46 -9.72 1.21 -10.62
C ILE A 46 -11.03 1.17 -9.86
N ASN A 47 -11.90 0.21 -10.18
CA ASN A 47 -13.25 0.09 -9.61
C ASN A 47 -13.42 -1.10 -8.66
N GLU A 48 -12.40 -1.92 -8.45
CA GLU A 48 -12.43 -3.04 -7.51
C GLU A 48 -11.28 -2.95 -6.51
N VAL A 49 -11.62 -2.94 -5.22
CA VAL A 49 -10.68 -2.77 -4.10
C VAL A 49 -10.90 -3.85 -3.07
N VAL A 50 -9.82 -4.49 -2.68
CA VAL A 50 -9.78 -5.48 -1.61
C VAL A 50 -8.90 -4.93 -0.49
N ILE A 51 -9.47 -4.79 0.70
CA ILE A 51 -8.77 -4.26 1.87
C ILE A 51 -8.52 -5.42 2.82
N VAL A 52 -7.26 -5.77 3.02
CA VAL A 52 -6.89 -6.80 4.00
C VAL A 52 -6.85 -6.17 5.38
N VAL A 53 -7.84 -6.49 6.20
CA VAL A 53 -8.08 -5.93 7.54
C VAL A 53 -7.63 -6.89 8.65
N GLY A 54 -7.47 -6.36 9.86
CA GLY A 54 -6.98 -7.11 11.02
C GLY A 54 -7.40 -6.39 12.30
N PHE A 55 -6.47 -5.66 12.92
CA PHE A 55 -6.80 -4.82 14.06
C PHE A 55 -7.93 -3.83 13.72
N GLY A 56 -8.99 -3.80 14.52
CA GLY A 56 -10.10 -2.86 14.33
C GLY A 56 -10.92 -3.08 13.05
N PHE A 57 -10.98 -4.31 12.53
CA PHE A 57 -11.68 -4.63 11.28
C PHE A 57 -13.14 -4.16 11.27
N GLU A 58 -13.90 -4.32 12.36
CA GLU A 58 -15.30 -3.87 12.47
C GLU A 58 -15.44 -2.37 12.18
N ARG A 59 -14.49 -1.56 12.66
CA ARG A 59 -14.49 -0.12 12.38
C ARG A 59 -14.18 0.21 10.93
N VAL A 60 -13.35 -0.61 10.27
CA VAL A 60 -13.09 -0.46 8.83
C VAL A 60 -14.35 -0.83 8.05
N GLU A 61 -15.01 -1.94 8.40
CA GLU A 61 -16.25 -2.37 7.75
C GLU A 61 -17.39 -1.37 7.96
N ASP A 62 -17.58 -0.87 9.18
CA ASP A 62 -18.55 0.20 9.48
C ASP A 62 -18.24 1.49 8.72
N PHE A 63 -16.96 1.86 8.62
CA PHE A 63 -16.54 2.99 7.81
C PHE A 63 -16.93 2.80 6.34
N LEU A 64 -16.66 1.63 5.76
CA LEU A 64 -16.92 1.31 4.36
C LEU A 64 -18.41 1.24 4.00
N ARG A 65 -19.32 0.97 4.94
CA ARG A 65 -20.77 1.06 4.69
C ARG A 65 -21.22 2.45 4.23
N ASN A 66 -20.48 3.51 4.60
CA ASN A 66 -20.78 4.86 4.13
C ASN A 66 -20.26 5.14 2.70
N TYR A 67 -19.54 4.19 2.11
CA TYR A 67 -18.92 4.27 0.78
C TYR A 67 -19.67 3.43 -0.26
N ASP A 68 -20.81 2.85 0.12
CA ASP A 68 -21.75 2.24 -0.81
C ASP A 68 -22.21 3.30 -1.83
N GLY A 69 -22.33 2.91 -3.11
CA GLY A 69 -22.76 3.81 -4.18
C GLY A 69 -21.63 4.60 -4.89
N LEU A 70 -20.36 4.38 -4.53
CA LEU A 70 -19.20 5.01 -5.18
C LEU A 70 -18.96 4.62 -6.65
N GLY A 71 -19.74 3.69 -7.20
CA GLY A 71 -19.41 3.03 -8.47
C GLY A 71 -18.19 2.10 -8.36
N MET A 72 -17.74 1.78 -7.14
CA MET A 72 -16.67 0.85 -6.85
C MET A 72 -17.19 -0.35 -6.07
N ARG A 73 -16.59 -1.51 -6.31
CA ARG A 73 -16.73 -2.71 -5.48
C ARG A 73 -15.62 -2.72 -4.45
N ILE A 74 -15.97 -2.59 -3.18
CA ILE A 74 -15.00 -2.58 -2.08
C ILE A 74 -15.31 -3.75 -1.15
N ASN A 75 -14.34 -4.65 -0.97
CA ASN A 75 -14.48 -5.84 -0.13
C ASN A 75 -13.36 -5.87 0.93
N THR A 76 -13.65 -6.48 2.08
CA THR A 76 -12.65 -6.75 3.13
C THR A 76 -12.24 -8.22 3.13
N LEU A 77 -10.97 -8.48 3.43
CA LEU A 77 -10.47 -9.82 3.79
C LEU A 77 -9.85 -9.74 5.17
N TYR A 78 -10.36 -10.54 6.11
CA TYR A 78 -9.85 -10.53 7.48
C TYR A 78 -8.60 -11.42 7.63
N ASN A 79 -7.53 -10.87 8.17
CA ASN A 79 -6.39 -11.62 8.68
C ASN A 79 -6.59 -11.93 10.16
N PRO A 80 -7.07 -13.14 10.54
CA PRO A 80 -7.28 -13.48 11.95
C PRO A 80 -5.97 -13.61 12.75
N PHE A 81 -4.83 -13.64 12.07
CA PHE A 81 -3.50 -13.78 12.68
C PHE A 81 -2.75 -12.44 12.75
N TYR A 82 -3.43 -11.30 12.58
CA TYR A 82 -2.78 -9.98 12.51
C TYR A 82 -1.92 -9.63 13.73
N GLN A 83 -2.16 -10.25 14.90
CA GLN A 83 -1.40 -10.01 16.12
C GLN A 83 -0.02 -10.68 16.14
N SER A 84 0.15 -11.78 15.42
CA SER A 84 1.36 -12.61 15.41
C SER A 84 2.01 -12.71 14.03
N THR A 85 1.44 -12.04 13.02
CA THR A 85 1.90 -12.10 11.63
C THR A 85 2.24 -10.72 11.09
N ASN A 86 2.94 -10.72 9.97
CA ASN A 86 3.31 -9.51 9.24
C ASN A 86 2.69 -9.52 7.83
N SER A 87 3.03 -8.53 7.02
CA SER A 87 2.36 -8.24 5.74
C SER A 87 2.43 -9.37 4.72
N LEU A 88 3.37 -10.32 4.79
CA LEU A 88 3.38 -11.49 3.91
C LEU A 88 2.10 -12.33 4.07
N VAL A 89 1.69 -12.59 5.32
CA VAL A 89 0.47 -13.37 5.60
C VAL A 89 -0.76 -12.63 5.11
N SER A 90 -0.80 -11.31 5.32
CA SER A 90 -1.91 -10.48 4.83
C SER A 90 -2.04 -10.55 3.30
N LEU A 91 -0.91 -10.47 2.58
CA LEU A 91 -0.91 -10.62 1.12
C LEU A 91 -1.25 -12.05 0.67
N TRP A 92 -0.81 -13.08 1.41
CA TRP A 92 -1.15 -14.48 1.12
C TRP A 92 -2.63 -14.79 1.31
N ILE A 93 -3.29 -14.17 2.29
CA ILE A 93 -4.75 -14.28 2.48
C ILE A 93 -5.49 -13.74 1.25
N ALA A 94 -4.99 -12.66 0.64
CA ALA A 94 -5.56 -12.08 -0.57
C ALA A 94 -5.20 -12.81 -1.87
N ARG A 95 -4.43 -13.92 -1.84
CA ARG A 95 -3.92 -14.59 -3.06
C ARG A 95 -5.00 -15.12 -4.01
N SER A 96 -6.23 -15.32 -3.52
CA SER A 96 -7.37 -15.70 -4.37
C SER A 96 -7.74 -14.59 -5.35
N GLU A 97 -7.42 -13.34 -5.03
CA GLU A 97 -7.68 -12.15 -5.84
C GLU A 97 -6.62 -11.93 -6.93
N PHE A 98 -5.64 -12.84 -7.05
CA PHE A 98 -4.54 -12.72 -8.02
C PHE A 98 -4.95 -13.44 -9.33
N ASP A 99 -6.05 -13.00 -9.92
CA ASP A 99 -6.68 -13.53 -11.13
C ASP A 99 -6.66 -12.53 -12.30
N GLU A 100 -6.28 -11.28 -12.05
CA GLU A 100 -6.10 -10.23 -13.04
C GLU A 100 -4.99 -9.24 -12.63
N ASP A 101 -4.69 -8.28 -13.53
CA ASP A 101 -3.81 -7.15 -13.26
C ASP A 101 -4.14 -6.50 -11.90
N LEU A 102 -3.13 -6.31 -11.05
CA LEU A 102 -3.35 -5.83 -9.69
C LEU A 102 -2.32 -4.79 -9.23
N VAL A 103 -2.74 -3.91 -8.35
CA VAL A 103 -1.86 -3.02 -7.59
C VAL A 103 -1.91 -3.39 -6.11
N VAL A 104 -0.75 -3.59 -5.48
CA VAL A 104 -0.63 -3.77 -4.02
C VAL A 104 -0.19 -2.46 -3.40
N MET A 105 -0.89 -2.02 -2.36
CA MET A 105 -0.65 -0.78 -1.64
C MET A 105 -0.49 -1.04 -0.13
N ASN A 106 0.48 -0.36 0.47
CA ASN A 106 0.60 -0.27 1.92
C ASN A 106 -0.52 0.62 2.47
N GLY A 107 -1.31 0.14 3.44
CA GLY A 107 -2.49 0.83 3.98
C GLY A 107 -2.19 2.01 4.90
N ASP A 108 -0.92 2.34 5.06
CA ASP A 108 -0.41 3.37 5.95
C ASP A 108 0.36 4.51 5.25
N ASP A 109 0.39 4.47 3.93
CA ASP A 109 1.09 5.45 3.12
C ASP A 109 0.12 6.48 2.55
N VAL A 110 0.60 7.70 2.39
CA VAL A 110 -0.10 8.81 1.74
C VAL A 110 0.69 9.26 0.52
N TYR A 111 0.00 9.46 -0.60
CA TYR A 111 0.61 9.76 -1.90
C TYR A 111 -0.15 10.85 -2.63
N GLU A 112 0.56 11.67 -3.40
CA GLU A 112 -0.05 12.44 -4.47
C GLU A 112 -0.60 11.50 -5.56
N ILE A 113 -1.75 11.83 -6.16
CA ILE A 113 -2.39 10.98 -7.18
C ILE A 113 -1.46 10.62 -8.34
N GLY A 114 -0.58 11.55 -8.73
CA GLY A 114 0.41 11.34 -9.78
C GLY A 114 1.34 10.16 -9.54
N VAL A 115 1.49 9.68 -8.30
CA VAL A 115 2.29 8.49 -7.99
C VAL A 115 1.62 7.24 -8.54
N LEU A 116 0.34 7.01 -8.22
CA LEU A 116 -0.38 5.84 -8.71
C LEU A 116 -0.62 5.96 -10.22
N ASP A 117 -1.02 7.13 -10.70
CA ASP A 117 -1.28 7.37 -12.13
C ASP A 117 -0.05 7.02 -13.00
N LYS A 118 1.14 7.54 -12.64
CA LYS A 118 2.39 7.18 -13.33
C LYS A 118 2.74 5.70 -13.21
N ALA A 119 2.52 5.08 -12.04
CA ALA A 119 2.77 3.65 -11.86
C ALA A 119 1.87 2.79 -12.76
N LEU A 120 0.61 3.17 -12.89
CA LEU A 120 -0.36 2.51 -13.74
C LEU A 120 -0.07 2.73 -15.23
N ALA A 121 0.51 3.87 -15.61
CA ALA A 121 0.91 4.17 -16.98
C ALA A 121 2.09 3.32 -17.48
N VAL A 122 2.85 2.67 -16.60
CA VAL A 122 3.91 1.72 -16.99
C VAL A 122 3.29 0.44 -17.55
N ARG A 123 3.55 0.17 -18.84
CA ARG A 123 3.01 -0.98 -19.60
C ARG A 123 4.07 -1.82 -20.29
N ASP A 124 5.30 -1.31 -20.39
CA ASP A 124 6.42 -1.98 -21.05
C ASP A 124 7.09 -3.06 -20.18
N GLU A 125 6.72 -3.16 -18.91
CA GLU A 125 7.20 -4.18 -17.98
C GLU A 125 6.06 -4.77 -17.14
N LYS A 126 6.22 -6.03 -16.73
CA LYS A 126 5.18 -6.80 -16.01
C LYS A 126 5.08 -6.46 -14.53
N ILE A 127 6.17 -5.96 -13.94
CA ILE A 127 6.23 -5.57 -12.54
C ILE A 127 6.86 -4.19 -12.46
N CYS A 128 6.11 -3.23 -11.93
CA CYS A 128 6.54 -1.86 -11.72
C CYS A 128 6.52 -1.52 -10.22
N LEU A 129 7.59 -0.87 -9.77
CA LEU A 129 7.85 -0.55 -8.39
C LEU A 129 8.26 0.92 -8.28
N PRO A 130 7.37 1.80 -7.84
CA PRO A 130 7.71 3.20 -7.62
C PRO A 130 8.76 3.38 -6.51
N ILE A 131 9.70 4.27 -6.74
CA ILE A 131 10.83 4.55 -5.84
C ILE A 131 11.00 6.05 -5.65
N LYS A 132 11.52 6.46 -4.50
CA LYS A 132 11.86 7.85 -4.20
C LYS A 132 13.34 7.94 -3.86
N LYS A 133 14.08 8.75 -4.62
CA LYS A 133 15.46 9.10 -4.26
C LYS A 133 15.44 10.15 -3.15
N ARG A 134 16.31 9.98 -2.17
CA ARG A 134 16.51 10.92 -1.06
C ARG A 134 17.99 11.25 -0.89
N SER A 135 18.26 12.39 -0.26
CA SER A 135 19.62 12.75 0.15
C SER A 135 20.11 11.97 1.37
N ARG A 136 19.19 11.40 2.15
CA ARG A 136 19.45 10.58 3.34
C ARG A 136 18.38 9.50 3.46
N TYR A 137 18.80 8.33 3.93
CA TYR A 137 17.95 7.16 4.20
C TYR A 137 18.07 6.79 5.68
N GLU A 138 16.93 6.45 6.29
CA GLU A 138 16.85 6.01 7.67
C GLU A 138 16.96 4.48 7.76
N ARG A 139 17.19 3.97 8.98
CA ARG A 139 17.36 2.52 9.20
C ARG A 139 16.10 1.75 8.80
N GLU A 140 14.92 2.29 9.12
CA GLU A 140 13.65 1.61 8.88
C GLU A 140 13.16 1.64 7.44
N ASP A 141 13.73 2.50 6.59
CA ASP A 141 13.38 2.63 5.19
C ASP A 141 13.51 1.29 4.45
N MET A 142 12.53 1.00 3.59
CA MET A 142 12.63 -0.11 2.64
C MET A 142 13.51 0.30 1.45
N LYS A 143 14.81 0.08 1.59
CA LYS A 143 15.82 0.52 0.63
C LYS A 143 15.84 -0.39 -0.59
N VAL A 144 16.21 0.18 -1.73
CA VAL A 144 16.42 -0.54 -3.00
C VAL A 144 17.76 -0.20 -3.62
N VAL A 145 18.33 -1.16 -4.35
CA VAL A 145 19.48 -0.96 -5.24
C VAL A 145 19.01 -1.08 -6.68
N VAL A 146 19.39 -0.12 -7.51
CA VAL A 146 19.03 -0.05 -8.93
C VAL A 146 20.29 -0.09 -9.79
N ASN A 147 20.39 -1.08 -10.67
CA ASN A 147 21.45 -1.22 -11.67
C ASN A 147 20.81 -1.45 -13.05
N ASP A 148 21.36 -0.88 -14.12
CA ASP A 148 20.88 -1.08 -15.51
C ASP A 148 19.35 -0.91 -15.67
N SER A 149 18.75 0.08 -15.01
CA SER A 149 17.30 0.34 -15.03
C SER A 149 16.41 -0.78 -14.47
N ARG A 150 16.94 -1.64 -13.60
CA ARG A 150 16.18 -2.67 -12.86
C ARG A 150 16.54 -2.65 -11.38
N ILE A 151 15.61 -3.09 -10.54
CA ILE A 151 15.87 -3.28 -9.11
C ILE A 151 16.61 -4.60 -8.91
N THR A 152 17.77 -4.55 -8.25
CA THR A 152 18.65 -5.72 -8.00
C THR A 152 18.68 -6.14 -6.53
N LYS A 153 18.29 -5.26 -5.61
CA LYS A 153 18.08 -5.59 -4.19
C LYS A 153 16.92 -4.77 -3.64
N ILE A 154 16.19 -5.33 -2.69
CA ILE A 154 15.21 -4.64 -1.84
C ILE A 154 15.25 -5.24 -0.44
N SER A 155 15.48 -4.42 0.59
CA SER A 155 15.54 -4.83 2.00
C SER A 155 15.75 -3.62 2.91
N LYS A 156 15.35 -3.73 4.19
CA LYS A 156 15.72 -2.75 5.23
C LYS A 156 17.22 -2.78 5.57
N GLU A 157 17.86 -3.95 5.38
CA GLU A 157 19.25 -4.23 5.77
C GLU A 157 20.29 -3.72 4.77
N ILE A 158 19.88 -3.10 3.65
CA ILE A 158 20.83 -2.52 2.70
C ILE A 158 21.53 -1.32 3.36
N SER A 159 22.84 -1.23 3.18
CA SER A 159 23.60 -0.11 3.72
C SER A 159 23.26 1.20 2.99
N ASN A 160 23.38 2.34 3.68
CA ASN A 160 23.16 3.64 3.05
C ASN A 160 24.13 3.90 1.88
N ALA A 161 25.32 3.30 1.89
CA ALA A 161 26.31 3.44 0.81
C ALA A 161 25.90 2.72 -0.48
N GLU A 162 25.18 1.60 -0.37
CA GLU A 162 24.67 0.86 -1.53
C GLU A 162 23.30 1.35 -2.01
N THR A 163 22.58 2.11 -1.18
CA THR A 163 21.18 2.46 -1.43
C THR A 163 21.03 3.44 -2.57
N SER A 164 20.22 3.07 -3.56
CA SER A 164 19.88 3.94 -4.69
C SER A 164 18.64 4.78 -4.43
N ALA A 165 17.64 4.20 -3.76
CA ALA A 165 16.35 4.83 -3.47
C ALA A 165 15.60 4.10 -2.34
N GLU A 166 14.47 4.66 -1.95
CA GLU A 166 13.48 4.03 -1.08
C GLU A 166 12.31 3.51 -1.90
N SER A 167 11.76 2.34 -1.53
CA SER A 167 10.55 1.81 -2.13
C SER A 167 9.33 2.58 -1.64
N VAL A 168 8.57 3.12 -2.58
CA VAL A 168 7.24 3.70 -2.34
C VAL A 168 6.25 2.56 -2.20
N GLY A 169 5.31 2.62 -1.25
CA GLY A 169 4.41 1.51 -0.87
C GLY A 169 3.36 1.08 -1.90
N ILE A 170 3.59 1.31 -3.20
CA ILE A 170 2.78 0.86 -4.34
C ILE A 170 3.56 -0.17 -5.14
N ARG A 171 2.91 -1.20 -5.68
CA ARG A 171 3.50 -2.13 -6.65
C ARG A 171 2.45 -2.56 -7.65
N VAL A 172 2.77 -2.44 -8.93
CA VAL A 172 1.86 -2.78 -10.02
C VAL A 172 2.34 -4.07 -10.69
N PHE A 173 1.43 -5.03 -10.83
CA PHE A 173 1.67 -6.32 -11.46
C PHE A 173 0.69 -6.49 -12.62
N ARG A 174 1.22 -6.94 -13.76
CA ARG A 174 0.45 -7.12 -14.99
C ARG A 174 0.70 -8.47 -15.62
N ASP A 175 -0.35 -9.06 -16.20
CA ASP A 175 -0.26 -10.31 -16.95
C ASP A 175 0.51 -11.37 -16.14
N THR A 176 1.56 -11.99 -16.70
CA THR A 176 2.40 -12.98 -16.00
C THR A 176 3.05 -12.46 -14.71
N GLY A 177 3.17 -11.15 -14.51
CA GLY A 177 3.64 -10.55 -13.25
C GLY A 177 2.76 -10.89 -12.05
N VAL A 178 1.46 -11.07 -12.26
CA VAL A 178 0.49 -11.46 -11.22
C VAL A 178 0.72 -12.91 -10.77
N GLU A 179 0.88 -13.81 -11.73
CA GLU A 179 1.18 -15.22 -11.47
C GLU A 179 2.56 -15.39 -10.80
N LEU A 180 3.54 -14.59 -11.20
CA LEU A 180 4.85 -14.55 -10.55
C LEU A 180 4.73 -14.12 -9.08
N LEU A 181 3.97 -13.07 -8.79
CA LEU A 181 3.71 -12.65 -7.41
C LEU A 181 3.02 -13.77 -6.61
N LYS A 182 1.98 -14.40 -7.17
CA LYS A 182 1.24 -15.49 -6.52
C LYS A 182 2.17 -16.61 -6.09
N ARG A 183 2.98 -17.12 -7.03
CA ARG A 183 3.97 -18.17 -6.77
C ARG A 183 4.99 -17.72 -5.73
N ALA A 184 5.50 -16.49 -5.84
CA ALA A 184 6.48 -15.98 -4.89
C ALA A 184 5.93 -15.91 -3.46
N VAL A 185 4.69 -15.44 -3.29
CA VAL A 185 4.01 -15.36 -1.99
C VAL A 185 3.75 -16.77 -1.42
N GLU A 186 3.27 -17.71 -2.24
CA GLU A 186 3.05 -19.10 -1.83
C GLU A 186 4.34 -19.83 -1.47
N GLU A 187 5.42 -19.60 -2.21
CA GLU A 187 6.74 -20.15 -1.90
C GLU A 187 7.34 -19.51 -0.64
N GLU A 188 7.19 -18.19 -0.46
CA GLU A 188 7.66 -17.50 0.73
C GLU A 188 6.99 -18.04 2.00
N MET A 189 5.69 -18.34 1.93
CA MET A 189 4.90 -18.92 3.02
C MET A 189 5.29 -20.35 3.41
N ARG A 190 6.02 -21.07 2.56
CA ARG A 190 6.53 -22.42 2.87
C ARG A 190 7.85 -22.41 3.66
N ASN A 191 8.47 -21.25 3.85
CA ASN A 191 9.71 -21.16 4.61
C ASN A 191 9.42 -21.06 6.12
N PRO A 192 10.30 -21.62 6.98
CA PRO A 192 10.24 -21.38 8.42
C PRO A 192 10.23 -19.88 8.75
N GLY A 193 9.38 -19.46 9.68
CA GLY A 193 9.27 -18.07 10.13
C GLY A 193 8.57 -17.13 9.15
N ALA A 194 7.83 -17.65 8.15
CA ALA A 194 7.11 -16.84 7.18
C ALA A 194 6.10 -15.88 7.81
N GLU A 195 5.52 -16.24 8.95
CA GLU A 195 4.60 -15.40 9.72
C GLU A 195 5.19 -14.03 10.07
N GLY A 196 6.51 -13.96 10.33
CA GLY A 196 7.19 -12.72 10.68
C GLY A 196 7.66 -11.89 9.47
N LYS A 197 7.53 -12.40 8.25
CA LYS A 197 8.09 -11.77 7.04
C LYS A 197 7.20 -10.67 6.49
N TRP A 198 7.86 -9.63 5.97
CA TRP A 198 7.22 -8.62 5.14
C TRP A 198 6.94 -9.20 3.74
N TYR A 199 5.84 -8.81 3.09
CA TYR A 199 5.52 -9.29 1.74
C TYR A 199 6.61 -8.96 0.71
N ILE A 200 7.46 -7.97 1.01
CA ILE A 200 8.66 -7.62 0.26
C ILE A 200 9.63 -8.79 0.07
N SER A 201 9.63 -9.78 0.96
CA SER A 201 10.42 -10.99 0.74
C SER A 201 10.03 -11.74 -0.55
N SER A 202 8.77 -11.63 -0.97
CA SER A 202 8.29 -12.18 -2.25
C SER A 202 8.88 -11.42 -3.44
N ILE A 203 9.01 -10.09 -3.32
CA ILE A 203 9.65 -9.24 -4.33
C ILE A 203 11.14 -9.55 -4.42
N HIS A 204 11.81 -9.68 -3.27
CA HIS A 204 13.19 -10.11 -3.20
C HIS A 204 13.40 -11.48 -3.86
N ARG A 205 12.52 -12.45 -3.58
CA ARG A 205 12.55 -13.77 -4.23
C ARG A 205 12.46 -13.68 -5.75
N LEU A 206 11.59 -12.83 -6.29
CA LEU A 206 11.48 -12.63 -7.73
C LEU A 206 12.78 -12.07 -8.33
N ILE A 207 13.38 -11.07 -7.68
CA ILE A 207 14.68 -10.50 -8.09
C ILE A 207 15.76 -11.57 -8.08
N SER A 208 15.85 -12.38 -7.02
CA SER A 208 16.84 -13.45 -6.88
C SER A 208 16.67 -14.58 -7.91
N LYS A 209 15.46 -14.78 -8.44
CA LYS A 209 15.19 -15.68 -9.57
C LYS A 209 15.47 -15.06 -10.94
N GLY A 210 15.92 -13.80 -10.99
CA GLY A 210 16.28 -13.09 -12.22
C GLY A 210 15.10 -12.43 -12.94
N TYR A 211 13.92 -12.36 -12.32
CA TYR A 211 12.79 -11.63 -12.90
C TYR A 211 13.04 -10.12 -12.85
N LYS A 212 12.66 -9.44 -13.93
CA LYS A 212 12.81 -7.98 -14.04
C LYS A 212 11.74 -7.28 -13.22
N ILE A 213 12.17 -6.30 -12.44
CA ILE A 213 11.30 -5.36 -11.73
C ILE A 213 11.73 -3.96 -12.11
N LYS A 214 10.82 -3.23 -12.78
CA LYS A 214 11.08 -1.89 -13.25
C LYS A 214 10.96 -0.88 -12.10
N PRO A 215 12.01 -0.12 -11.77
CA PRO A 215 11.89 1.02 -10.89
C PRO A 215 11.16 2.16 -11.62
N LEU A 216 10.26 2.84 -10.94
CA LEU A 216 9.67 4.10 -11.39
C LEU A 216 10.03 5.21 -10.40
N ASP A 217 10.96 6.09 -10.77
CA ASP A 217 11.28 7.26 -9.94
C ASP A 217 10.09 8.23 -9.92
N ILE A 218 9.55 8.47 -8.73
CA ILE A 218 8.39 9.36 -8.57
C ILE A 218 8.78 10.85 -8.65
N GLY A 219 10.07 11.16 -8.77
CA GLY A 219 10.56 12.53 -8.96
C GLY A 219 10.18 13.42 -7.79
N GLU A 220 9.57 14.58 -8.06
CA GLU A 220 9.14 15.54 -7.03
C GLU A 220 7.78 15.22 -6.37
N LEU A 221 7.07 14.21 -6.86
CA LEU A 221 5.75 13.83 -6.31
C LEU A 221 5.85 13.52 -4.82
N TYR A 222 4.78 13.86 -4.10
CA TYR A 222 4.73 13.65 -2.66
C TYR A 222 4.36 12.22 -2.29
N TRP A 223 5.10 11.65 -1.34
CA TRP A 223 4.79 10.39 -0.67
C TRP A 223 5.40 10.39 0.73
N MET A 224 4.72 9.74 1.67
CA MET A 224 5.29 9.29 2.93
C MET A 224 4.47 8.13 3.52
N ASP A 225 5.12 7.29 4.30
CA ASP A 225 4.51 6.38 5.26
C ASP A 225 4.18 7.13 6.57
N VAL A 226 3.06 6.78 7.22
CA VAL A 226 2.57 7.47 8.43
C VAL A 226 2.84 6.62 9.66
N ASP A 227 4.09 6.39 10.03
CA ASP A 227 4.46 5.31 10.95
C ASP A 227 4.47 5.63 12.45
N CYS A 228 4.68 6.90 12.81
CA CYS A 228 4.70 7.37 14.19
C CYS A 228 3.96 8.71 14.36
N PRO A 229 3.76 9.21 15.60
CA PRO A 229 3.06 10.47 15.84
C PRO A 229 3.64 11.66 15.10
N LEU A 230 4.97 11.68 14.92
CA LEU A 230 5.65 12.74 14.16
C LEU A 230 5.27 12.68 12.67
N ASP A 231 5.13 11.48 12.11
CA ASP A 231 4.71 11.30 10.72
C ASP A 231 3.25 11.68 10.54
N LEU A 232 2.37 11.32 11.48
CA LEU A 232 0.98 11.75 11.46
C LEU A 232 0.86 13.28 11.51
N PHE A 233 1.65 13.93 12.35
CA PHE A 233 1.73 15.39 12.39
C PHE A 233 2.22 15.97 11.05
N ARG A 234 3.28 15.39 10.46
CA ARG A 234 3.83 15.81 9.16
C ARG A 234 2.81 15.63 8.03
N ALA A 235 2.10 14.50 7.99
CA ALA A 235 1.06 14.20 7.02
C ALA A 235 -0.06 15.25 7.09
N ARG A 236 -0.55 15.56 8.30
CA ARG A 236 -1.56 16.62 8.51
C ARG A 236 -1.07 18.00 8.06
N LYS A 237 0.18 18.35 8.39
CA LYS A 237 0.78 19.63 7.99
C LYS A 237 0.97 19.74 6.46
N GLN A 238 1.23 18.62 5.79
CA GLN A 238 1.49 18.56 4.36
C GLN A 238 0.29 18.06 3.55
N ALA A 239 -0.89 18.01 4.16
CA ALA A 239 -2.10 17.49 3.54
C ALA A 239 -2.40 18.14 2.18
N ASP A 240 -2.07 19.42 2.01
CA ASP A 240 -2.29 20.17 0.74
C ASP A 240 -1.47 19.65 -0.43
N ARG A 241 -0.39 18.90 -0.16
CA ARG A 241 0.48 18.34 -1.21
C ARG A 241 -0.10 17.10 -1.87
N PHE A 242 -0.98 16.37 -1.18
CA PHE A 242 -1.45 15.07 -1.65
C PHE A 242 -2.96 14.90 -1.62
N LEU A 243 -3.69 15.65 -0.80
CA LEU A 243 -5.15 15.67 -0.83
C LEU A 243 -5.63 16.63 -1.91
N LYS A 244 -6.43 16.11 -2.85
CA LYS A 244 -7.25 16.93 -3.74
C LYS A 244 -8.24 17.75 -2.91
N LYS A 245 -8.52 18.99 -3.33
CA LYS A 245 -9.45 19.89 -2.60
C LYS A 245 -10.85 19.27 -2.51
N GLU A 246 -11.25 18.57 -3.56
CA GLU A 246 -12.54 17.87 -3.69
C GLU A 246 -12.72 16.80 -2.62
N TYR A 247 -11.65 16.16 -2.16
CA TYR A 247 -11.73 15.12 -1.13
C TYR A 247 -12.07 15.69 0.25
N ARG A 248 -11.83 16.99 0.47
CA ARG A 248 -12.07 17.64 1.77
C ARG A 248 -13.44 18.26 1.90
N ALA A 249 -14.23 18.28 0.82
CA ALA A 249 -15.58 18.82 0.85
C ALA A 249 -16.45 17.89 1.73
N PRO A 250 -17.17 18.41 2.74
CA PRO A 250 -18.01 17.60 3.65
C PRO A 250 -19.10 16.74 2.97
N ASN A 251 -19.30 16.91 1.65
CA ASN A 251 -20.46 16.43 0.92
C ASN A 251 -20.17 15.40 -0.17
N LEU A 252 -18.93 14.89 -0.35
CA LEU A 252 -18.71 13.98 -1.46
C LEU A 252 -19.12 12.52 -1.19
N LEU A 253 -19.17 12.04 0.05
CA LEU A 253 -19.52 10.62 0.33
C LEU A 253 -20.27 10.41 1.65
N ARG A 254 -21.41 11.10 1.78
CA ARG A 254 -22.46 10.68 2.71
C ARG A 254 -23.75 10.52 1.90
N VAL A 255 -23.89 9.40 1.21
CA VAL A 255 -25.21 9.02 0.72
C VAL A 255 -25.51 7.62 1.22
N VAL A 256 -26.06 7.57 2.42
CA VAL A 256 -27.17 6.67 2.66
C VAL A 256 -28.30 7.54 3.20
N ASP A 257 -29.16 7.98 2.30
CA ASP A 257 -30.52 8.30 2.66
C ASP A 257 -31.23 6.93 2.77
N SER A 258 -31.26 6.36 3.98
CA SER A 258 -32.02 5.14 4.24
C SER A 258 -33.48 5.53 4.43
N SER A 259 -34.16 5.80 3.32
CA SER A 259 -35.62 5.81 3.25
C SER A 259 -36.08 4.61 2.43
N GLU A 260 -36.30 3.50 3.13
CA GLU A 260 -37.38 2.51 2.91
C GLU A 260 -37.57 1.67 4.18
#